data_AF-A0A371QTK7-F1
#
_entry.id   AF-A0A371QTK7-F1
#
_cell.length_a   1.000
_cell.length_b   1.000
_cell.length_c   1.000
_cell.angle_alpha   90.00
_cell.angle_beta   90.00
_cell.angle_gamma   90.00
#
_symmetry.space_group_name_H-M   'P 1'
#
loop_
_entity.id
_entity.type
_entity.pdbx_description
1 polymer ?
#
loop_
_entity_poly.entity_id
_entity_poly.type
_entity_poly.pdbx_seq_one_letter_code
_entity_poly.pdbx_strand_id
1 'polypeptide(L)'
;MFIAIEHTIRDPEKFQQCAEEVFPLPDDLHVHQFFPAIDMSRAVCLYEAPSIERLSEYLDQKLNPASTQQYFPVLTEHAIGLPEGIQV
;
A
#
# COMPACT_ATOMS: atom_id res chain seq x y z
N MET A 1 0.96 10.96 -6.81
CA MET A 1 1.08 9.96 -7.88
C MET A 1 0.49 8.64 -7.41
N PHE A 2 -0.10 7.84 -8.30
CA PHE A 2 -0.60 6.51 -7.95
C PHE A 2 0.53 5.49 -7.92
N ILE A 3 0.60 4.71 -6.85
CA ILE A 3 1.60 3.65 -6.63
C ILE A 3 0.84 2.39 -6.26
N ALA A 4 1.11 1.32 -6.99
CA ALA A 4 0.62 -0.01 -6.64
C ALA A 4 1.66 -0.72 -5.79
N ILE A 5 1.19 -1.50 -4.82
CA ILE A 5 2.02 -2.32 -3.94
C ILE A 5 1.53 -3.76 -4.01
N GLU A 6 2.44 -4.69 -4.25
CA GLU A 6 2.21 -6.11 -4.02
C GLU A 6 2.87 -6.51 -2.70
N HIS A 7 2.08 -6.99 -1.75
CA HIS A 7 2.53 -7.53 -0.48
C HIS A 7 2.60 -9.05 -0.57
N THR A 8 3.77 -9.63 -0.27
CA THR A 8 3.92 -11.06 0.05
C THR A 8 3.94 -11.22 1.56
N ILE A 9 2.87 -11.77 2.12
CA ILE A 9 2.63 -11.86 3.57
C ILE A 9 3.08 -13.23 4.06
N ARG A 10 4.02 -13.26 5.01
CA ARG A 10 4.56 -14.51 5.58
C ARG A 10 3.91 -14.88 6.92
N ASP A 11 3.32 -13.90 7.58
CA ASP A 11 2.67 -14.04 8.89
C ASP A 11 1.39 -13.18 8.90
N PRO A 12 0.22 -13.78 8.59
CA PRO A 12 -1.04 -13.04 8.49
C PRO A 12 -1.47 -12.34 9.78
N GLU A 13 -1.31 -13.01 10.94
CA GLU A 13 -1.70 -12.44 12.23
C GLU A 13 -0.82 -11.23 12.58
N LYS A 14 0.50 -11.37 12.38
CA LYS A 14 1.42 -10.27 12.59
C LYS A 14 1.23 -9.14 11.58
N PHE A 15 0.91 -9.46 10.33
CA PHE A 15 0.63 -8.44 9.32
C PHE A 15 -0.56 -7.59 9.71
N GLN A 16 -1.62 -8.19 10.26
CA GLN A 16 -2.77 -7.44 10.77
C GLN A 16 -2.36 -6.47 11.89
N GLN A 17 -1.55 -6.92 12.86
CA GLN A 17 -1.04 -6.07 13.93
C GLN A 17 -0.18 -4.91 13.38
N CYS A 18 0.74 -5.21 12.45
CA CYS A 18 1.56 -4.18 11.80
C CYS A 18 0.70 -3.19 10.99
N ALA A 19 -0.38 -3.65 10.36
CA ALA A 19 -1.30 -2.80 9.61
C ALA A 19 -2.08 -1.85 10.53
N GLU A 20 -2.42 -2.26 11.75
CA GLU A 20 -3.02 -1.35 12.74
C GLU A 20 -2.06 -0.20 13.10
N GLU A 21 -0.75 -0.46 13.15
CA GLU A 21 0.26 0.58 13.38
C GLU A 21 0.47 1.51 12.17
N VAL A 22 0.10 1.08 10.96
CA VAL A 22 0.16 1.92 9.73
C VAL A 22 -0.84 3.07 9.79
N PHE A 23 -1.95 2.93 10.52
CA PHE A 23 -3.00 3.94 10.56
C PHE A 23 -3.01 4.74 11.88
N PRO A 24 -3.40 6.03 11.84
CA PRO A 24 -3.74 6.83 10.66
C PRO A 24 -2.51 7.10 9.78
N LEU A 25 -2.75 7.19 8.46
CA LEU A 25 -1.71 7.58 7.52
C LEU A 25 -1.35 9.07 7.71
N PRO A 26 -0.09 9.47 7.47
CA PRO A 26 0.30 10.87 7.35
C PRO A 26 -0.48 11.56 6.23
N ASP A 27 -0.70 12.86 6.34
CA ASP A 27 -1.55 13.64 5.42
C ASP A 27 -1.12 13.56 3.94
N ASP A 28 0.17 13.30 3.68
CA ASP A 28 0.71 13.18 2.32
C ASP A 28 0.54 11.77 1.73
N LEU A 29 0.04 10.79 2.48
CA LEU A 29 -0.17 9.41 2.05
C LEU A 29 -1.65 9.04 2.10
N HIS A 30 -2.16 8.48 1.02
CA HIS A 30 -3.54 8.01 0.95
C HIS A 30 -3.62 6.58 0.42
N VAL A 31 -4.37 5.72 1.11
CA VAL A 31 -4.71 4.39 0.60
C VAL A 31 -6.09 4.44 -0.04
N HIS A 32 -6.15 4.10 -1.32
CA HIS A 32 -7.41 4.09 -2.06
C HIS A 32 -8.05 2.70 -2.06
N GLN A 33 -7.24 1.65 -2.15
CA GLN A 33 -7.72 0.28 -2.27
C GLN A 33 -6.80 -0.68 -1.52
N PHE A 34 -7.40 -1.71 -0.91
CA PHE A 34 -6.73 -2.85 -0.28
C PHE A 34 -7.44 -4.14 -0.68
N PHE A 35 -6.73 -5.02 -1.40
CA PHE A 35 -7.26 -6.27 -1.91
C PHE A 35 -6.46 -7.45 -1.36
N PRO A 36 -6.81 -7.99 -0.19
CA PRO A 36 -6.18 -9.19 0.34
C PRO A 36 -6.66 -10.43 -0.42
N ALA A 37 -5.77 -11.42 -0.56
CA ALA A 37 -6.20 -12.77 -0.92
C ALA A 37 -7.00 -13.41 0.22
N ILE A 38 -7.87 -14.36 -0.12
CA ILE A 38 -8.73 -15.07 0.85
C ILE A 38 -7.91 -15.74 1.97
N ASP A 39 -6.71 -16.22 1.65
CA ASP A 39 -5.79 -16.87 2.58
C ASP A 39 -4.82 -15.91 3.28
N MET A 40 -4.93 -14.60 3.03
CA MET A 40 -4.05 -13.56 3.54
C MET A 40 -2.56 -13.76 3.22
N SER A 41 -2.21 -14.60 2.24
CA SER A 41 -0.81 -14.81 1.81
C SER A 41 -0.25 -13.66 0.99
N ARG A 42 -1.13 -12.83 0.43
CA ARG A 42 -0.79 -11.67 -0.38
C ARG A 42 -1.86 -10.60 -0.28
N ALA A 43 -1.49 -9.37 -0.58
CA ALA A 43 -2.43 -8.28 -0.80
C ALA A 43 -1.92 -7.34 -1.88
N VAL A 44 -2.84 -6.68 -2.59
CA VAL A 44 -2.50 -5.58 -3.49
C VAL A 44 -3.12 -4.30 -2.97
N CYS A 45 -2.33 -3.23 -2.92
CA CYS A 45 -2.80 -1.91 -2.56
C CYS A 45 -2.66 -0.93 -3.72
N LEU A 46 -3.58 0.03 -3.77
CA LEU A 46 -3.41 1.27 -4.54
C LEU A 46 -3.25 2.42 -3.56
N TYR A 47 -2.11 3.09 -3.61
CA TYR A 47 -1.82 4.28 -2.84
C TYR A 47 -1.69 5.51 -3.73
N GLU A 48 -1.95 6.68 -3.16
CA GLU A 48 -1.54 7.97 -3.67
C GLU A 48 -0.53 8.60 -2.71
N ALA A 49 0.63 8.98 -3.22
CA ALA A 49 1.72 9.56 -2.43
C ALA A 49 2.61 10.49 -3.29
N PRO A 50 3.55 11.27 -2.70
CA PRO A 50 4.45 12.16 -3.44
C PRO A 50 5.52 11.40 -4.23
N SER A 51 6.01 10.27 -3.71
CA SER A 51 6.99 9.39 -4.37
C SER A 51 6.94 7.97 -3.81
N ILE A 52 7.61 7.02 -4.49
CA ILE A 52 7.74 5.63 -4.00
C ILE A 52 8.58 5.61 -2.73
N GLU A 53 9.70 6.35 -2.70
CA GLU A 53 10.63 6.39 -1.59
C GLU A 53 9.93 6.85 -0.31
N ARG A 54 9.14 7.93 -0.39
CA ARG A 54 8.38 8.47 0.74
C ARG A 54 7.36 7.46 1.30
N LEU A 55 6.72 6.71 0.41
CA LEU A 55 5.74 5.68 0.78
C LEU A 55 6.43 4.44 1.36
N SER A 56 7.49 3.94 0.74
CA SER A 56 8.24 2.77 1.19
C SER A 56 8.93 3.03 2.52
N GLU A 57 9.53 4.22 2.72
CA GLU A 57 10.16 4.59 3.99
C GLU A 57 9.18 4.50 5.16
N TYR A 58 7.91 4.84 4.94
CA TYR A 58 6.88 4.78 5.98
C TYR A 58 6.32 3.36 6.18
N LEU A 59 5.95 2.68 5.10
CA LEU A 59 5.31 1.38 5.17
C LEU A 59 6.29 0.28 5.57
N ASP A 60 7.50 0.28 5.02
CA ASP A 60 8.48 -0.79 5.25
C ASP A 60 8.97 -0.82 6.69
N GLN A 61 9.05 0.34 7.37
CA GLN A 61 9.37 0.41 8.80
C GLN A 61 8.41 -0.41 9.65
N LYS A 62 7.14 -0.51 9.22
CA LYS A 62 6.05 -1.15 9.98
C LYS A 62 5.77 -2.56 9.49
N LEU A 63 5.81 -2.79 8.17
CA LEU A 63 5.33 -4.02 7.54
C LEU A 63 6.41 -5.08 7.30
N ASN A 64 7.70 -4.69 7.20
CA ASN A 64 8.81 -5.64 7.01
C ASN A 64 8.85 -6.81 8.01
N PRO A 65 8.44 -6.64 9.28
CA PRO A 65 8.37 -7.75 10.23
C PRO A 65 7.42 -8.89 9.81
N ALA A 66 6.47 -8.68 8.90
CA ALA A 66 5.43 -9.64 8.51
C ALA A 66 5.31 -9.89 6.99
N SER A 67 5.77 -8.95 6.15
CA SER A 67 5.65 -9.05 4.68
C SER A 67 6.90 -8.56 3.93
N THR A 68 6.93 -8.79 2.62
CA THR A 68 7.82 -8.10 1.65
C THR A 68 6.97 -7.35 0.65
N GLN A 69 7.41 -6.15 0.26
CA GLN A 69 6.64 -5.19 -0.52
C GLN A 69 7.34 -4.97 -1.86
N GLN A 70 6.58 -4.98 -2.94
CA GLN A 70 7.04 -4.58 -4.26
C GLN A 70 6.21 -3.39 -4.74
N TYR A 71 6.89 -2.30 -5.05
CA TYR A 71 6.28 -1.04 -5.41
C TYR A 71 6.47 -0.77 -6.90
N PHE A 72 5.46 -0.23 -7.56
CA PHE A 72 5.62 0.33 -8.90
C PHE A 72 4.70 1.53 -9.14
N PRO A 73 5.16 2.52 -9.92
CA PRO A 73 4.32 3.64 -10.30
C PRO A 73 3.24 3.17 -11.27
N VAL A 74 2.00 3.57 -11.05
CA VAL A 74 0.91 3.26 -11.97
C VAL A 74 0.96 4.23 -13.15
N LEU A 75 0.93 3.68 -14.37
CA LEU A 75 0.81 4.47 -15.60
C LEU A 75 -0.65 4.92 -15.77
N THR A 76 -0.97 6.10 -15.25
CA THR A 76 -2.33 6.67 -15.16
C THR A 76 -3.06 6.73 -16.50
N GLU A 77 -2.36 7.03 -17.59
CA GLU A 77 -2.95 7.13 -18.94
C GLU A 77 -3.56 5.83 -19.47
N HIS A 78 -3.09 4.68 -18.97
CA HIS A 78 -3.56 3.35 -19.39
C HIS A 78 -4.33 2.61 -18.28
N ALA A 79 -4.40 3.20 -17.08
CA ALA A 79 -5.08 2.60 -15.96
C ALA A 79 -6.60 2.78 -16.09
N ILE A 80 -7.35 1.73 -15.74
CA ILE A 80 -8.81 1.72 -15.77
C ILE A 80 -9.32 1.54 -14.34
N GLY A 81 -10.30 2.36 -13.94
CA GLY A 81 -10.93 2.25 -12.62
C GLY A 81 -10.13 2.87 -11.47
N LEU A 82 -9.20 3.79 -11.78
CA LEU A 82 -8.57 4.61 -10.76
C LEU A 82 -9.62 5.47 -10.04
N PRO A 83 -9.45 5.73 -8.73
CA PRO A 83 -10.30 6.62 -7.98
C PRO A 83 -10.21 8.04 -8.54
N GLU A 84 -11.27 8.82 -8.37
CA GLU A 84 -11.20 10.26 -8.60
C GLU A 84 -10.14 10.81 -7.63
N GLY A 85 -9.09 11.42 -8.17
CA GLY A 85 -7.99 11.95 -7.36
C GLY A 85 -8.53 12.93 -6.32
N ILE A 86 -7.90 12.97 -5.14
CA ILE A 86 -8.25 13.94 -4.11
C ILE A 86 -8.03 15.33 -4.71
N GLN A 87 -9.13 16.05 -4.98
CA GLN A 87 -9.07 17.48 -5.27
C GLN A 87 -8.72 18.18 -3.97
N VAL A 88 -7.43 18.45 -3.76
CA VAL A 88 -6.95 19.40 -2.74
C VAL A 88 -7.32 20.82 -3.10
#